data_AF-A0A2H0B500-F1
#
_entry.id   AF-A0A2H0B500-F1
#
_cell.length_a   1.000
_cell.length_b   1.000
_cell.length_c   1.000
_cell.angle_alpha   90.00
_cell.angle_beta   90.00
_cell.angle_gamma   90.00
#
_symmetry.space_group_name_H-M   'P 1'
#
loop_
_entity.id
_entity.type
_entity.pdbx_description
1 polymer ?
#
loop_
_entity_poly.entity_id
_entity_poly.type
_entity_poly.pdbx_seq_one_letter_code
_entity_poly.pdbx_strand_id
1 'polypeptide(L)'
;MPIENKAIPALATMTGGQAFASYIAIFWQFMVIVGGLAVLLYLIWGALDWIFAGNNADRMKRGKDKLFDGIFGLVLLVLSYLIIKIISTVTGLNIVNPDWPTL
;
A
#
# COMPACT_ATOMS: atom_id res chain seq x y z
N MET A 1 -6.40 -44.79 -4.09
CA MET A 1 -6.26 -43.34 -4.28
C MET A 1 -5.71 -42.77 -2.98
N PRO A 2 -4.54 -42.12 -2.97
CA PRO A 2 -4.04 -41.49 -1.75
C PRO A 2 -4.96 -40.33 -1.36
N ILE A 3 -5.27 -40.19 -0.07
CA ILE A 3 -6.04 -39.07 0.46
C ILE A 3 -5.09 -37.89 0.56
N GLU A 4 -5.16 -36.99 -0.42
CA GLU A 4 -4.52 -35.68 -0.35
C GLU A 4 -5.39 -34.76 0.51
N ASN A 5 -4.95 -34.56 1.74
CA ASN A 5 -5.57 -33.62 2.65
C ASN A 5 -5.21 -32.19 2.22
N LYS A 6 -6.16 -31.49 1.61
CA LYS A 6 -6.03 -30.09 1.17
C LYS A 6 -5.79 -29.10 2.35
N ALA A 7 -5.95 -29.55 3.59
CA ALA A 7 -5.67 -28.80 4.82
C ALA A 7 -4.22 -28.94 5.33
N ILE A 8 -3.37 -29.75 4.68
CA ILE A 8 -1.93 -29.54 4.81
C ILE A 8 -1.64 -28.42 3.82
N PRO A 9 -1.38 -27.21 4.32
CA PRO A 9 -1.17 -26.09 3.44
C PRO A 9 0.03 -26.43 2.54
N ALA A 10 0.05 -25.86 1.34
CA ALA A 10 1.20 -25.90 0.43
C ALA A 10 2.48 -25.25 1.04
N LEU A 11 2.62 -25.22 2.36
CA LEU A 11 3.85 -24.94 3.09
C LEU A 11 4.83 -26.11 3.06
N ALA A 12 4.40 -27.34 2.73
CA ALA A 12 5.31 -28.49 2.58
C ALA A 12 6.24 -28.38 1.35
N THR A 13 5.92 -27.51 0.39
CA THR A 13 6.73 -27.21 -0.80
C THR A 13 7.27 -25.78 -0.82
N MET A 14 6.96 -24.96 0.18
CA MET A 14 7.56 -23.63 0.32
C MET A 14 8.89 -23.76 1.04
N THR A 15 9.99 -23.68 0.28
CA THR A 15 11.30 -23.31 0.83
C THR A 15 11.14 -22.12 1.77
N GLY A 16 11.74 -22.14 2.97
CA GLY A 16 11.50 -21.12 4.02
C GLY A 16 11.61 -19.65 3.57
N GLY A 17 12.32 -19.37 2.47
CA GLY A 17 12.35 -18.06 1.81
C GLY A 17 11.00 -17.57 1.28
N GLN A 18 10.12 -18.46 0.80
CA GLN A 18 8.79 -18.09 0.29
C GLN A 18 7.82 -17.72 1.43
N ALA A 19 7.91 -18.41 2.58
CA ALA A 19 7.13 -18.06 3.77
C ALA A 19 7.53 -16.67 4.29
N PHE A 20 8.83 -16.38 4.39
CA PHE A 20 9.32 -15.07 4.78
C PHE A 20 8.87 -13.95 3.81
N ALA A 21 8.91 -14.22 2.50
CA ALA A 21 8.41 -13.29 1.49
C ALA A 21 6.91 -12.99 1.66
N SER A 22 6.11 -13.98 2.07
CA SER A 22 4.67 -13.80 2.31
C SER A 22 4.37 -12.89 3.50
N TYR A 23 5.16 -12.97 4.58
CA TYR A 23 5.00 -12.09 5.74
C TYR A 23 5.37 -10.64 5.40
N ILE A 24 6.43 -10.44 4.60
CA ILE A 24 6.81 -9.10 4.11
C ILE A 24 5.72 -8.53 3.20
N ALA A 25 5.14 -9.35 2.34
CA ALA A 25 4.06 -8.95 1.45
C ALA A 25 2.85 -8.40 2.21
N ILE A 26 2.38 -9.14 3.22
CA ILE A 26 1.24 -8.75 4.05
C ILE A 26 1.54 -7.46 4.81
N PHE A 27 2.74 -7.34 5.38
CA PHE A 27 3.15 -6.13 6.10
C PHE A 27 3.20 -4.91 5.17
N TRP A 28 3.77 -5.05 3.98
CA TRP A 28 3.80 -3.98 2.97
C TRP A 28 2.39 -3.58 2.53
N GLN A 29 1.50 -4.54 2.28
CA GLN A 29 0.11 -4.26 1.92
C GLN A 29 -0.59 -3.42 2.99
N PHE A 30 -0.38 -3.77 4.27
CA PHE A 30 -0.89 -2.98 5.39
C PHE A 30 -0.37 -1.54 5.37
N MET A 31 0.93 -1.35 5.14
CA MET A 31 1.53 -0.01 5.04
C MET A 31 0.94 0.82 3.89
N VAL A 32 0.67 0.21 2.74
CA VAL A 32 0.08 0.91 1.58
C VAL A 32 -1.35 1.35 1.87
N ILE A 33 -2.15 0.51 2.53
CA ILE A 33 -3.52 0.86 2.93
C ILE A 33 -3.50 2.03 3.90
N VAL A 34 -2.66 1.97 4.93
CA VAL A 34 -2.50 3.06 5.92
C VAL A 34 -1.97 4.34 5.25
N GLY A 35 -0.99 4.21 4.36
CA GLY A 35 -0.44 5.32 3.60
C GLY A 35 -1.49 6.00 2.72
N GLY A 36 -2.32 5.22 2.02
CA GLY A 36 -3.42 5.75 1.21
C GLY A 36 -4.42 6.54 2.04
N LEU A 37 -4.77 6.04 3.23
CA LEU A 37 -5.66 6.74 4.15
C LEU A 37 -5.02 8.04 4.67
N ALA A 38 -3.73 8.01 5.02
CA ALA A 38 -3.00 9.19 5.49
C ALA A 38 -2.93 10.29 4.43
N VAL A 39 -2.68 9.92 3.16
CA VAL A 39 -2.68 10.86 2.03
C VAL A 39 -4.04 11.53 1.86
N LEU A 40 -5.13 10.77 2.00
CA LEU A 40 -6.49 11.31 1.90
C LEU A 40 -6.77 12.33 3.01
N LEU A 41 -6.35 12.04 4.25
CA LEU A 41 -6.46 12.98 5.38
C LEU A 41 -5.62 14.25 5.14
N TYR A 42 -4.41 14.11 4.60
CA TYR A 42 -3.54 15.25 4.28
C TYR A 42 -4.12 16.14 3.19
N LEU A 43 -4.74 15.54 2.17
CA LEU A 43 -5.44 16.26 1.09
C LEU A 43 -6.59 17.10 1.64
N ILE A 44 -7.40 16.52 2.54
CA ILE A 44 -8.50 17.23 3.20
C ILE A 44 -7.94 18.39 4.04
N TRP A 45 -6.90 18.15 4.84
CA TRP A 45 -6.28 19.19 5.66
C TRP A 45 -5.69 20.34 4.84
N GLY A 46 -4.98 20.02 3.74
CA GLY A 46 -4.45 21.03 2.81
C GLY A 46 -5.57 21.83 2.13
N ALA A 47 -6.65 21.17 1.70
CA ALA A 47 -7.80 21.82 1.09
C ALA A 47 -8.53 22.75 2.07
N LEU A 48 -8.73 22.32 3.32
CA LEU A 48 -9.33 23.16 4.36
C LEU A 48 -8.47 24.39 4.66
N ASP A 49 -7.15 24.21 4.83
CA ASP A 49 -6.23 25.32 5.10
C ASP A 49 -6.21 26.33 3.93
N TRP A 50 -6.32 25.85 2.68
CA TRP A 50 -6.41 26.71 1.50
C TRP A 50 -7.74 27.47 1.42
N ILE A 51 -8.88 26.83 1.70
CA ILE A 51 -10.21 27.47 1.68
C ILE A 51 -10.34 28.49 2.82
N PHE A 52 -9.86 28.17 4.02
CA PHE A 52 -9.91 29.06 5.18
C PHE A 52 -8.80 30.13 5.19
N ALA A 53 -7.91 30.15 4.19
CA ALA A 53 -6.83 31.14 4.09
C ALA A 53 -7.34 32.56 3.82
N GLY A 54 -8.51 32.72 3.18
CA GLY A 54 -9.09 34.02 2.85
C GLY A 54 -8.13 34.89 2.02
N ASN A 55 -7.95 36.16 2.42
CA ASN A 55 -7.09 37.13 1.72
C ASN A 55 -5.61 37.11 2.17
N ASN A 56 -5.22 36.21 3.07
CA ASN A 56 -3.83 36.11 3.52
C ASN A 56 -3.01 35.30 2.50
N ALA A 57 -2.27 35.99 1.64
CA ALA A 57 -1.42 35.38 0.60
C ALA A 57 -0.48 34.30 1.15
N ASP A 58 0.04 34.52 2.36
CA ASP A 58 0.95 33.63 3.06
C ASP A 58 0.31 32.29 3.46
N ARG A 59 -0.95 32.34 3.92
CA ARG A 59 -1.74 31.15 4.26
C ARG A 59 -2.19 30.42 3.00
N MET A 60 -2.52 31.17 1.95
CA MET A 60 -2.90 30.61 0.67
C MET A 60 -1.74 29.86 0.00
N LYS A 61 -0.51 30.38 0.10
CA LYS A 61 0.68 29.67 -0.39
C LYS A 61 0.91 28.37 0.39
N ARG A 62 0.89 28.41 1.72
CA ARG A 62 1.06 27.22 2.56
C ARG A 62 -0.01 26.15 2.32
N GLY A 63 -1.27 26.54 2.13
CA GLY A 63 -2.35 25.61 1.81
C GLY A 63 -2.14 24.92 0.45
N LYS A 64 -1.67 25.66 -0.57
CA LYS A 64 -1.29 25.10 -1.87
C LYS A 64 -0.11 24.14 -1.75
N ASP A 65 0.93 24.52 -1.03
CA ASP A 65 2.13 23.69 -0.83
C ASP A 65 1.73 22.35 -0.16
N LYS A 66 0.89 22.39 0.89
CA LYS A 66 0.34 21.18 1.52
C LYS A 66 -0.47 20.31 0.57
N LEU A 67 -1.23 20.92 -0.34
CA LEU A 67 -2.00 20.20 -1.34
C LEU A 67 -1.06 19.47 -2.32
N PHE A 68 -0.01 20.15 -2.79
CA PHE A 68 1.01 19.55 -3.66
C PHE A 68 1.77 18.43 -2.96
N ASP A 69 2.12 18.59 -1.69
CA ASP A 69 2.76 17.55 -0.89
C ASP A 69 1.86 16.31 -0.76
N GLY A 70 0.55 16.51 -0.52
CA GLY A 70 -0.43 15.42 -0.50
C GLY A 70 -0.55 14.70 -1.84
N ILE A 71 -0.58 15.45 -2.95
CA ILE A 71 -0.59 14.89 -4.31
C ILE A 71 0.70 14.10 -4.57
N PHE A 72 1.86 14.63 -4.16
CA PHE A 72 3.14 13.93 -4.27
C PHE A 72 3.14 12.62 -3.49
N GLY A 73 2.57 12.61 -2.28
CA GLY A 73 2.38 11.38 -1.49
C GLY A 73 1.50 10.35 -2.20
N LEU A 74 0.43 10.80 -2.87
CA LEU A 74 -0.42 9.92 -3.67
C LEU A 74 0.33 9.30 -4.85
N VAL A 75 1.08 10.14 -5.60
CA VAL A 75 1.90 9.69 -6.73
C VAL A 75 2.94 8.67 -6.26
N LEU A 76 3.59 8.92 -5.11
CA LEU A 76 4.56 8.01 -4.52
C LEU A 76 3.95 6.65 -4.16
N LEU A 77 2.73 6.62 -3.61
CA LEU A 77 2.01 5.37 -3.34
C LEU A 77 1.71 4.58 -4.62
N VAL A 78 1.26 5.26 -5.67
CA VAL A 78 1.00 4.63 -6.98
C VAL A 78 2.28 4.04 -7.57
N LEU A 79 3.40 4.75 -7.47
CA LEU A 79 4.71 4.25 -7.90
C LEU A 79 5.17 3.05 -7.07
N SER A 80 4.99 3.09 -5.75
CA SER A 80 5.29 1.96 -4.84
C SER A 80 4.50 0.71 -5.23
N TYR A 81 3.20 0.87 -5.52
CA TYR A 81 2.36 -0.21 -5.99
C TYR A 81 2.86 -0.82 -7.31
N LEU A 82 3.30 0.03 -8.25
CA LEU A 82 3.82 -0.42 -9.54
C LEU A 82 5.10 -1.27 -9.37
N ILE A 83 6.02 -0.83 -8.51
CA ILE A 83 7.26 -1.56 -8.21
C ILE A 83 6.93 -2.96 -7.65
N ILE A 84 6.00 -3.04 -6.72
CA ILE A 84 5.65 -4.30 -6.06
C ILE A 84 4.90 -5.24 -7.01
N LYS A 85 4.08 -4.69 -7.91
CA LYS A 85 3.46 -5.48 -8.99
C LYS A 85 4.50 -6.14 -9.89
N ILE A 86 5.59 -5.44 -10.21
CA ILE A 86 6.71 -5.99 -10.99
C ILE A 86 7.40 -7.11 -10.20
N ILE A 87 7.69 -6.89 -8.91
CA ILE A 87 8.32 -7.91 -8.04
C ILE A 87 7.43 -9.15 -7.91
N SER A 88 6.12 -8.97 -7.75
CA SER A 88 5.13 -10.06 -7.70
C SER A 88 5.11 -10.87 -9.01
N THR A 89 5.21 -10.20 -10.16
CA THR A 89 5.26 -10.86 -11.48
C THR A 89 6.55 -11.67 -11.66
N VAL A 90 7.69 -11.15 -11.18
CA VAL A 90 9.00 -11.81 -11.28
C VAL A 90 9.13 -12.99 -10.32
N THR A 91 8.56 -12.89 -9.11
CA THR A 91 8.64 -13.93 -8.07
C THR A 91 7.52 -14.98 -8.18
N GLY A 92 6.49 -14.73 -8.98
CA GLY A 92 5.32 -15.61 -9.13
C GLY A 92 4.44 -15.68 -7.87
N LEU A 93 4.76 -14.92 -6.82
CA LEU A 93 3.99 -14.83 -5.59
C LEU A 93 3.00 -13.67 -5.73
N ASN A 94 1.71 -13.92 -5.47
CA ASN A 94 0.66 -12.89 -5.44
C ASN A 94 0.78 -12.05 -4.16
N ILE A 95 1.78 -11.18 -4.10
CA ILE A 95 2.05 -10.23 -2.99
C ILE A 95 0.93 -9.19 -2.89
N VAL A 96 0.29 -8.87 -4.01
CA VAL A 96 -0.77 -7.85 -4.12
C VAL A 96 -2.13 -8.37 -3.64
N ASN A 97 -2.34 -9.68 -3.70
CA ASN A 97 -3.55 -10.32 -3.18
C ASN A 97 -3.14 -11.66 -2.56
N PRO A 98 -2.61 -11.65 -1.32
CA PRO A 98 -2.25 -12.88 -0.65
C PRO A 98 -3.54 -13.67 -0.41
N ASP A 99 -3.66 -14.83 -1.05
CA ASP A 99 -4.76 -15.75 -0.82
C ASP A 99 -4.69 -16.15 0.66
N TRP A 100 -5.64 -15.63 1.44
CA TRP A 100 -5.75 -16.00 2.84
C TRP A 100 -6.04 -17.50 2.87
N PRO A 101 -5.26 -18.33 3.57
CA PRO A 101 -5.55 -19.74 3.70
C PRO A 101 -6.79 -19.89 4.59
N THR A 102 -7.97 -19.76 3.98
CA THR A 102 -9.24 -20.23 4.53
C THR A 102 -9.34 -21.70 4.16
N LEU A 103 -9.08 -22.56 5.15
CA LEU A 103 -9.24 -24.02 5.23
C LEU A 103 -9.38 -24.80 3.91
#